data_AF-A0A965MG99-F1
#
_entry.id   AF-A0A965MG99-F1
#
_cell.length_a   1.000
_cell.length_b   1.000
_cell.length_c   1.000
_cell.angle_alpha   90.00
_cell.angle_beta   90.00
_cell.angle_gamma   90.00
#
_symmetry.space_group_name_H-M   'P 1'
#
loop_
_entity.id
_entity.type
_entity.pdbx_description
1 polymer ?
#
loop_
_entity_poly.entity_id
_entity_poly.type
_entity_poly.pdbx_seq_one_letter_code
_entity_poly.pdbx_strand_id
1 'polypeptide(L)' 'MTTTALIDLANVPENDARGVTIKDGARVRKFIVLRWQNETIVYRNRCPHAGTPLDWVPDRFFDRGKQ' A
#
# COMPACT_ATOMS: atom_id res chain seq x y z
N MET A 1 19.22 11.31 5.98
CA MET A 1 18.04 10.63 5.41
C MET A 1 17.22 10.11 6.58
N THR A 2 15.94 10.43 6.68
CA THR A 2 15.06 9.87 7.70
C THR A 2 14.44 8.59 7.19
N THR A 3 14.53 7.53 7.98
CA THR A 3 13.87 6.26 7.72
C THR A 3 12.53 6.25 8.43
N THR A 4 11.47 5.85 7.76
CA THR A 4 10.13 5.70 8.35
C THR A 4 9.67 4.26 8.16
N ALA A 5 9.33 3.59 9.27
CA ALA A 5 8.74 2.26 9.21
C ALA A 5 7.34 2.34 8.58
N LEU A 6 7.01 1.41 7.68
CA LEU A 6 5.70 1.36 7.02
C LEU A 6 4.76 0.40 7.74
N ILE A 7 5.14 -0.87 7.83
CA ILE A 7 4.35 -1.95 8.43
C ILE A 7 5.30 -3.09 8.82
N ASP A 8 4.90 -3.88 9.81
CA ASP A 8 5.55 -5.17 10.06
C ASP A 8 5.15 -6.16 8.96
N LEU A 9 6.14 -6.84 8.36
CA LEU A 9 5.92 -7.82 7.30
C LEU A 9 5.11 -9.04 7.77
N ALA A 10 5.03 -9.30 9.08
CA ALA A 10 4.12 -10.31 9.61
C ALA A 10 2.64 -10.01 9.30
N ASN A 11 2.29 -8.73 9.08
CA ASN A 11 0.93 -8.30 8.72
C ASN A 11 0.68 -8.30 7.21
N VAL A 12 1.68 -8.63 6.40
CA VAL A 12 1.56 -8.80 4.94
C VAL A 12 1.96 -10.25 4.62
N PRO A 13 0.99 -11.17 4.53
CA PRO A 13 1.27 -12.53 4.04
C PRO A 13 1.73 -12.53 2.58
N GLU A 14 2.33 -13.65 2.13
CA GLU A 14 2.65 -13.86 0.72
C GLU A 14 1.37 -13.88 -0.13
N ASN A 15 1.41 -13.28 -1.33
CA ASN A 15 0.27 -13.06 -2.22
C ASN A 15 -0.81 -12.11 -1.66
N ASP A 16 -0.44 -11.25 -0.72
CA ASP A 16 -1.34 -10.26 -0.11
C ASP A 16 -0.73 -8.85 -0.21
N ALA A 17 -1.58 -7.83 -0.03
CA ALA A 17 -1.18 -6.45 0.03
C ALA A 17 -1.90 -5.66 1.13
N ARG A 18 -1.21 -4.67 1.68
CA ARG A 18 -1.73 -3.77 2.71
C ARG A 18 -1.49 -2.31 2.37
N GLY A 19 -2.47 -1.48 2.68
CA GLY A 19 -2.42 -0.04 2.60
C GLY A 19 -1.74 0.54 3.83
N VAL A 20 -0.76 1.42 3.62
CA VAL A 20 -0.09 2.14 4.71
C VAL A 20 -0.24 3.64 4.50
N THR A 21 -0.62 4.36 5.55
CA THR A 21 -0.67 5.82 5.54
C THR A 21 0.40 6.39 6.48
N ILE A 22 1.31 7.18 5.92
CA ILE A 22 2.36 7.89 6.66
C ILE A 22 2.02 9.38 6.72
N LYS A 23 2.15 9.94 7.92
CA LYS A 23 2.11 11.39 8.15
C LYS A 23 3.54 11.89 8.30
N ASP A 24 3.92 12.83 7.44
CA ASP A 24 5.22 13.50 7.39
C ASP A 24 4.95 15.00 7.57
N GLY A 25 4.89 15.45 8.82
CA GLY A 25 4.36 16.77 9.18
C GLY A 25 2.91 16.95 8.71
N ALA A 26 2.67 17.95 7.86
CA ALA A 26 1.35 18.21 7.26
C ALA A 26 1.04 17.31 6.04
N ARG A 27 2.03 16.56 5.52
CA ARG A 27 1.84 15.73 4.32
C ARG A 27 1.36 14.34 4.69
N VAL A 28 0.35 13.86 3.96
CA VAL A 28 -0.13 12.47 4.05
C VAL A 28 0.33 11.73 2.79
N ARG A 29 1.04 10.62 2.97
CA ARG A 29 1.42 9.72 1.87
C ARG A 29 0.78 8.37 2.09
N LYS A 30 0.22 7.79 1.04
CA LYS A 30 -0.35 6.45 1.04
C LYS A 30 0.52 5.53 0.19
N PHE A 31 0.75 4.33 0.69
CA PHE A 31 1.54 3.28 0.05
C PHE A 31 0.77 1.97 0.02
N ILE A 32 1.12 1.12 -0.93
CA ILE A 32 0.71 -0.28 -1.00
C ILE A 32 1.97 -1.09 -0.73
N VAL A 33 1.95 -1.95 0.28
CA VAL A 33 3.00 -2.94 0.53
C VAL A 33 2.48 -4.27 0.03
N LEU A 34 3.13 -4.82 -0.99
CA LEU A 34 2.79 -6.09 -1.64
C LEU A 34 3.87 -7.12 -1.34
N ARG A 35 3.46 -8.36 -1.07
CA ARG A 35 4.36 -9.51 -1.13
C ARG A 35 3.95 -10.45 -2.24
N TRP A 36 4.88 -10.69 -3.17
CA TRP A 36 4.63 -11.47 -4.37
C TRP A 36 5.93 -12.13 -4.84
N GLN A 37 5.89 -13.43 -5.14
CA GLN A 37 7.05 -14.21 -5.60
C GLN A 37 8.28 -14.04 -4.71
N ASN A 38 8.07 -14.05 -3.39
CA ASN A 38 9.13 -13.92 -2.39
C ASN A 38 9.86 -12.56 -2.42
N GLU A 39 9.24 -11.56 -3.04
CA GLU A 39 9.68 -10.16 -3.02
C GLU A 39 8.74 -9.29 -2.18
N THR A 40 9.28 -8.22 -1.61
CA THR A 40 8.50 -7.15 -0.96
C THR A 40 8.59 -5.91 -1.82
N ILE A 41 7.45 -5.48 -2.35
CA ILE A 41 7.36 -4.35 -3.28
C ILE A 41 6.48 -3.28 -2.65
N VAL A 42 6.93 -2.02 -2.73
CA VAL A 42 6.18 -0.87 -2.24
C VAL A 42 5.83 0.06 -3.38
N TYR A 43 4.54 0.29 -3.58
CA TYR A 43 4.04 1.27 -4.54
C TYR A 43 3.43 2.47 -3.82
N ARG A 44 3.42 3.63 -4.50
CA ARG A 44 2.58 4.74 -4.07
C ARG A 44 1.12 4.37 -4.34
N ASN A 45 0.27 4.46 -3.33
CA ASN A 45 -1.15 4.22 -3.47
C ASN A 45 -1.85 5.44 -4.05
N ARG A 46 -1.66 5.68 -5.35
CA ARG A 46 -2.22 6.80 -6.10
C ARG A 46 -2.43 6.43 -7.56
N CYS A 47 -3.66 6.55 -8.03
CA CYS A 47 -4.00 6.44 -9.44
C CYS A 47 -3.21 7.49 -10.24
N PRO A 48 -2.48 7.10 -11.30
CA PRO A 48 -1.69 8.04 -12.11
C PRO A 48 -2.57 9.06 -12.83
N HIS A 49 -3.82 8.71 -13.16
CA HIS A 49 -4.75 9.59 -13.88
C HIS A 49 -5.54 10.49 -12.93
N ALA A 50 -6.30 9.90 -12.00
CA ALA A 50 -7.23 10.63 -11.13
C ALA A 50 -6.60 11.14 -9.83
N GLY A 51 -5.42 10.63 -9.45
CA GLY A 51 -4.77 10.98 -8.19
C GLY A 51 -5.45 10.44 -6.92
N THR A 52 -6.56 9.72 -7.05
CA THR A 52 -7.26 9.02 -5.96
C THR A 52 -6.50 7.76 -5.51
N PRO A 53 -6.73 7.23 -4.30
CA PRO A 53 -6.20 5.94 -3.89
C PRO A 53 -6.67 4.79 -4.80
N LEU A 54 -5.87 3.75 -4.93
CA LEU A 54 -6.17 2.54 -5.70
C LEU A 54 -7.08 1.57 -4.91
N ASP A 55 -7.11 1.69 -3.58
CA ASP A 55 -8.00 0.99 -2.65
C ASP A 55 -9.23 1.83 -2.29
N TRP A 56 -10.23 1.80 -3.15
CA TRP A 56 -11.58 2.26 -2.83
C TRP A 56 -12.22 1.58 -1.59
N VAL A 57 -11.83 0.34 -1.28
CA VAL A 57 -12.10 -0.34 0.01
C VAL A 57 -10.74 -0.62 0.65
N PRO A 58 -10.50 -0.22 1.92
CA PRO A 58 -9.22 -0.42 2.58
C PRO A 58 -8.71 -1.86 2.50
N ASP A 59 -7.42 -2.01 2.22
CA ASP A 59 -6.71 -3.30 2.10
C ASP A 59 -7.23 -4.27 1.03
N ARG A 60 -8.18 -3.83 0.20
CA ARG A 60 -8.74 -4.65 -0.87
C ARG A 60 -8.06 -4.37 -2.20
N PHE A 61 -6.87 -4.93 -2.36
CA PHE A 61 -6.13 -4.87 -3.61
C PHE A 61 -6.36 -6.15 -4.43
N PHE A 62 -6.29 -6.04 -5.77
CA PHE A 62 -6.33 -7.17 -6.72
C PHE A 62 -7.58 -8.08 -6.70
N ASP A 63 -8.59 -7.77 -5.89
CA ASP A 63 -9.85 -8.51 -5.83
C ASP A 63 -10.74 -8.16 -7.04
N ARG A 64 -10.67 -9.00 -8.08
CA ARG A 64 -11.53 -8.90 -9.27
C ARG A 64 -13.01 -9.19 -8.98
N GLY A 65 -13.33 -9.86 -7.88
CA GLY A 65 -14.69 -10.31 -7.59
C GLY A 65 -15.59 -9.21 -7.02
N LYS A 66 -15.01 -8.07 -6.62
CA LYS A 66 -15.77 -7.00 -5.98
C LYS A 66 -15.45 -5.59 -6.47
N GLN A 67 -14.65 -5.41 -7.54
CA GLN A 67 -14.36 -4.13 -8.23
C GLN A 67 -15.49 -3.66 -9.14
#